data_AF-A0A1G9AEL6-F1
#
_entry.id   AF-A0A1G9AEL6-F1
#
_cell.length_a   1.000
_cell.length_b   1.000
_cell.length_c   1.000
_cell.angle_alpha   90.00
_cell.angle_beta   90.00
_cell.angle_gamma   90.00
#
_symmetry.space_group_name_H-M   'P 1'
#
loop_
_entity.id
_entity.type
_entity.pdbx_description
1 polymer ?
#
loop_
_entity_poly.entity_id
_entity_poly.type
_entity_poly.pdbx_seq_one_letter_code
_entity_poly.pdbx_strand_id
1 'polypeptide(L)'
;MKPRITLTALFVSSLILGGCQSTPKIVAEQQADAQATEFFIQAQSAVDGLSQRLIQAKTDNIALYAPELLDDALDQQKDAQTEFDDIRYTPADADQDTVDDILVAVLKANQALDSGYLIKQTAEKVLADAMAMRERLQQLDAASYFGKQMRRAEQQYLDLLEEVADGDIEDAQEGQAELIKLLNAIEVKTVERLTLTGMKKQLASMQKNRVARSAPLSFQRAVASMERAKSVIASDPRNDKAIDAAATQVQFDLDHAQHIAQAVKNLDALDDDDFESYILAQENRLNQVVQALGSDDVRDRPFSQQTQAIVEVATKLTHSAAQQQVEIERLMLALASQKTDSPAQEAVVETANNDPVAEAQVDAETEIETDAVTVEPEPIAEPQPVASSPAAR
;
A
#
# COMPACT_ATOMS: atom_id res chain seq x y z
N MET A 1 34.38 -83.88 31.11
CA MET A 1 33.91 -85.28 31.01
C MET A 1 32.93 -85.36 29.84
N LYS A 2 33.21 -86.21 28.84
CA LYS A 2 32.23 -86.72 27.87
C LYS A 2 31.58 -87.98 28.46
N PRO A 3 30.32 -88.25 28.14
CA PRO A 3 29.96 -89.36 27.24
C PRO A 3 28.85 -88.92 26.25
N ARG A 4 28.69 -89.29 24.96
CA ARG A 4 28.78 -90.51 24.13
C ARG A 4 27.95 -91.69 24.62
N ILE A 5 26.95 -92.11 23.82
CA ILE A 5 26.53 -93.50 23.46
C ILE A 5 25.24 -93.42 22.58
N THR A 6 25.36 -93.60 21.24
CA THR A 6 24.90 -94.74 20.36
C THR A 6 23.39 -94.75 20.05
N LEU A 7 22.94 -94.56 18.80
CA LEU A 7 22.93 -95.45 17.62
C LEU A 7 21.92 -96.61 17.69
N THR A 8 20.81 -96.49 16.94
CA THR A 8 20.06 -97.62 16.37
C THR A 8 19.46 -97.21 15.03
N ALA A 9 19.83 -97.95 14.00
CA ALA A 9 19.36 -97.83 12.62
C ALA A 9 18.09 -98.67 12.39
N LEU A 10 17.20 -98.23 11.52
CA LEU A 10 16.32 -99.12 10.77
C LEU A 10 16.04 -98.54 9.37
N PHE A 11 16.57 -99.24 8.37
CA PHE A 11 16.22 -99.19 6.95
C PHE A 11 14.80 -99.73 6.76
N VAL A 12 13.95 -99.10 5.94
CA VAL A 12 13.14 -99.75 4.87
C VAL A 12 12.65 -98.68 3.87
N SER A 13 12.97 -98.95 2.60
CA SER A 13 12.42 -98.51 1.32
C SER A 13 11.09 -97.76 1.28
N SER A 14 11.02 -96.71 0.46
CA SER A 14 10.45 -96.77 -0.91
C SER A 14 10.23 -95.38 -1.50
N LEU A 15 10.73 -95.23 -2.74
CA LEU A 15 10.25 -94.37 -3.82
C LEU A 15 9.14 -93.35 -3.49
N ILE A 16 9.49 -92.06 -3.46
CA ILE A 16 8.93 -91.03 -4.37
C ILE A 16 10.08 -90.04 -4.69
N LEU A 17 10.90 -90.39 -5.69
CA LEU A 17 11.53 -89.38 -6.54
C LEU A 17 10.53 -89.12 -7.67
N GLY A 18 9.85 -87.97 -7.63
CA GLY A 18 8.89 -87.57 -8.66
C GLY A 18 8.11 -86.31 -8.27
N GLY A 19 8.51 -85.16 -8.83
CA GLY A 19 7.91 -83.83 -8.64
C GLY A 19 8.79 -82.95 -7.75
N CYS A 20 9.41 -81.85 -8.15
CA CYS A 20 9.11 -80.88 -9.20
C CYS A 20 10.39 -80.51 -10.00
N GLN A 21 10.46 -80.85 -11.28
CA GLN A 21 11.44 -80.29 -12.23
C GLN A 21 10.86 -79.05 -12.96
N SER A 22 9.77 -78.46 -12.44
CA SER A 22 9.09 -77.29 -13.03
C SER A 22 9.47 -75.95 -12.35
N THR A 23 10.24 -76.01 -11.27
CA THR A 23 10.49 -74.87 -10.37
C THR A 23 11.41 -73.76 -10.92
N PRO A 24 12.45 -74.01 -11.74
CA PRO A 24 13.34 -72.92 -12.16
C PRO A 24 12.65 -71.94 -13.12
N LYS A 25 11.70 -72.40 -13.93
CA LYS A 25 10.94 -71.54 -14.85
C LYS A 25 9.92 -70.67 -14.09
N ILE A 26 9.19 -71.25 -13.14
CA ILE A 26 8.18 -70.53 -12.34
C ILE A 26 8.85 -69.48 -11.43
N VAL A 27 10.01 -69.80 -10.83
CA VAL A 27 10.77 -68.84 -10.00
C VAL A 27 11.35 -67.71 -10.85
N ALA A 28 11.86 -68.01 -12.06
CA ALA A 28 12.35 -66.97 -12.98
C ALA A 28 11.22 -66.06 -13.50
N GLU A 29 10.05 -66.62 -13.78
CA GLU A 29 8.84 -65.90 -14.21
C GLU A 29 8.31 -65.00 -13.07
N GLN A 30 8.23 -65.52 -11.84
CA GLN A 30 7.88 -64.71 -10.66
C GLN A 30 8.87 -63.59 -10.36
N GLN A 31 10.17 -63.83 -10.59
CA GLN A 31 11.19 -62.80 -10.40
C GLN A 31 11.12 -61.72 -11.49
N ALA A 32 10.84 -62.09 -12.73
CA ALA A 32 10.62 -61.16 -13.84
C ALA A 32 9.36 -60.30 -13.62
N ASP A 33 8.25 -60.92 -13.19
CA ASP A 33 7.01 -60.20 -12.87
C ASP A 33 7.18 -59.19 -11.73
N ALA A 34 7.92 -59.57 -10.68
CA ALA A 34 8.22 -58.68 -9.56
C ALA A 34 9.08 -57.50 -10.00
N GLN A 35 10.06 -57.73 -10.89
CA GLN A 35 10.94 -56.69 -11.42
C GLN A 35 10.19 -55.74 -12.36
N ALA A 36 9.34 -56.26 -13.26
CA ALA A 36 8.49 -55.45 -14.13
C ALA A 36 7.50 -54.59 -13.32
N THR A 37 6.97 -55.12 -12.22
CA THR A 37 6.12 -54.36 -11.29
C THR A 37 6.90 -53.23 -10.60
N GLU A 38 8.15 -53.47 -10.19
CA GLU A 38 9.01 -52.44 -9.57
C GLU A 38 9.31 -51.30 -10.58
N PHE A 39 9.67 -51.67 -11.81
CA PHE A 39 9.88 -50.75 -12.92
C PHE A 39 8.63 -49.90 -13.22
N PHE A 40 7.46 -50.52 -13.30
CA PHE A 40 6.21 -49.80 -13.49
C PHE A 40 5.93 -48.79 -12.36
N ILE A 41 6.09 -49.19 -11.09
CA ILE A 41 5.87 -48.30 -9.94
C ILE A 41 6.85 -47.12 -9.95
N GLN A 42 8.11 -47.37 -10.30
CA GLN A 42 9.13 -46.32 -10.41
C GLN A 42 8.78 -45.30 -11.49
N ALA A 43 8.42 -45.77 -12.68
CA ALA A 43 8.01 -44.91 -13.79
C ALA A 43 6.74 -44.10 -13.45
N GLN A 44 5.73 -44.76 -12.87
CA GLN A 44 4.50 -44.10 -12.43
C GLN A 44 4.80 -42.99 -11.43
N SER A 45 5.59 -43.28 -10.39
CA SER A 45 5.95 -42.28 -9.37
C SER A 45 6.71 -41.09 -9.96
N ALA A 46 7.57 -41.32 -10.96
CA ALA A 46 8.33 -40.26 -11.62
C ALA A 46 7.43 -39.34 -12.46
N VAL A 47 6.53 -39.92 -13.26
CA VAL A 47 5.58 -39.17 -14.09
C VAL A 47 4.56 -38.41 -13.25
N ASP A 48 4.04 -39.02 -12.18
CA ASP A 48 3.13 -38.36 -11.24
C ASP A 48 3.82 -37.20 -10.52
N GLY A 49 5.07 -37.41 -10.07
CA GLY A 49 5.89 -36.38 -9.45
C GLY A 49 6.14 -35.18 -10.36
N LEU A 50 6.52 -35.42 -11.62
CA LEU A 50 6.68 -34.36 -12.62
C LEU A 50 5.36 -33.61 -12.87
N SER A 51 4.25 -34.33 -12.97
CA SER A 51 2.93 -33.73 -13.20
C SER A 51 2.54 -32.78 -12.07
N GLN A 52 2.83 -33.12 -10.80
CA GLN A 52 2.63 -32.21 -9.68
C GLN A 52 3.53 -30.97 -9.75
N ARG A 53 4.81 -31.14 -10.12
CA ARG A 53 5.73 -30.01 -10.29
C ARG A 53 5.28 -29.05 -11.38
N LEU A 54 4.73 -29.55 -12.48
CA LEU A 54 4.19 -28.71 -13.56
C LEU A 54 2.91 -27.97 -13.17
N ILE A 55 2.07 -28.58 -12.33
CA ILE A 55 0.92 -27.88 -11.72
C ILE A 55 1.45 -26.71 -10.86
N GLN A 56 2.44 -26.97 -10.01
CA GLN A 56 3.05 -25.94 -9.17
C GLN A 56 3.69 -24.83 -10.02
N ALA A 57 4.43 -25.17 -11.08
CA ALA A 57 5.06 -24.19 -11.98
C ALA A 57 4.03 -23.27 -12.66
N LYS A 58 2.84 -23.78 -12.99
CA LYS A 58 1.73 -22.97 -13.50
C LYS A 58 1.17 -22.04 -12.43
N THR A 59 0.96 -22.54 -11.21
CA THR A 59 0.53 -21.72 -10.06
C THR A 59 1.52 -20.61 -9.75
N ASP A 60 2.81 -20.92 -9.84
CA ASP A 60 3.91 -19.99 -9.59
C ASP A 60 4.22 -19.08 -10.78
N ASN A 61 3.44 -19.19 -11.85
CA ASN A 61 3.52 -18.39 -13.07
C ASN A 61 4.90 -18.39 -13.73
N ILE A 62 5.55 -19.56 -13.80
CA ILE A 62 6.88 -19.71 -14.42
C ILE A 62 6.87 -19.25 -15.89
N ALA A 63 5.75 -19.37 -16.58
CA ALA A 63 5.57 -18.88 -17.95
C ALA A 63 5.89 -17.39 -18.13
N LEU A 64 5.70 -16.56 -17.10
CA LEU A 64 6.03 -15.12 -17.16
C LEU A 64 7.54 -14.88 -17.14
N TYR A 65 8.30 -15.72 -16.44
CA TYR A 65 9.72 -15.51 -16.18
C TYR A 65 10.62 -16.30 -17.12
N ALA A 66 10.21 -17.52 -17.47
CA ALA A 66 10.98 -18.45 -18.28
C ALA A 66 10.05 -19.28 -19.17
N PRO A 67 9.40 -18.67 -20.18
CA PRO A 67 8.44 -19.35 -21.05
C PRO A 67 9.07 -20.54 -21.78
N GLU A 68 10.28 -20.37 -22.33
CA GLU A 68 10.96 -21.43 -23.10
C GLU A 68 11.29 -22.66 -22.24
N LEU A 69 11.78 -22.46 -21.01
CA LEU A 69 12.06 -23.56 -20.08
C LEU A 69 10.80 -24.30 -19.61
N LEU A 70 9.67 -23.59 -19.52
CA LEU A 70 8.40 -24.24 -19.21
C LEU A 70 7.91 -25.09 -20.39
N ASP A 71 8.06 -24.59 -21.61
CA ASP A 71 7.72 -25.32 -22.83
C ASP A 71 8.60 -26.57 -22.98
N ASP A 72 9.91 -26.46 -22.75
CA ASP A 72 10.83 -27.60 -22.70
C ASP A 72 10.38 -28.65 -21.67
N ALA A 73 9.98 -28.22 -20.47
CA ALA A 73 9.50 -29.13 -19.43
C ALA A 73 8.19 -29.83 -19.81
N LEU A 74 7.30 -29.16 -20.54
CA LEU A 74 6.04 -29.72 -21.04
C LEU A 74 6.29 -30.71 -22.18
N ASP A 75 7.23 -30.44 -23.07
CA ASP A 75 7.63 -31.37 -24.13
C ASP A 75 8.23 -32.64 -23.53
N GLN A 76 9.14 -32.51 -22.55
CA GLN A 76 9.71 -33.65 -21.84
C GLN A 76 8.66 -34.43 -21.01
N GLN A 77 7.65 -33.76 -20.46
CA GLN A 77 6.52 -34.44 -19.83
C GLN A 77 5.76 -35.31 -20.82
N LYS A 78 5.51 -34.79 -22.03
CA LYS A 78 4.78 -35.50 -23.08
C LYS A 78 5.57 -36.74 -23.55
N ASP A 79 6.88 -36.62 -23.69
CA ASP A 79 7.76 -37.76 -24.02
C ASP A 79 7.66 -38.83 -22.92
N ALA A 80 7.83 -38.45 -21.65
CA ALA A 80 7.71 -39.36 -20.51
C ALA A 80 6.32 -40.04 -20.41
N GLN A 81 5.25 -39.30 -20.70
CA GLN A 81 3.88 -39.84 -20.69
C GLN A 81 3.63 -40.81 -21.85
N THR A 82 4.23 -40.57 -23.01
CA THR A 82 4.09 -41.46 -24.17
C THR A 82 4.73 -42.82 -23.87
N GLU A 83 5.97 -42.82 -23.38
CA GLU A 83 6.66 -44.06 -22.98
C GLU A 83 5.98 -44.76 -21.79
N PHE A 84 5.45 -43.99 -20.83
CA PHE A 84 4.71 -44.58 -19.71
C PHE A 84 3.39 -45.22 -20.15
N ASP A 85 2.69 -44.63 -21.12
CA ASP A 85 1.43 -45.16 -21.63
C ASP A 85 1.61 -46.52 -22.33
N ASP A 86 2.78 -46.77 -22.93
CA ASP A 86 3.13 -48.06 -23.54
C ASP A 86 3.20 -49.19 -22.48
N ILE A 87 3.79 -48.93 -21.31
CA ILE A 87 3.87 -49.92 -20.22
C ILE A 87 2.64 -49.92 -19.31
N ARG A 88 1.80 -48.87 -19.35
CA ARG A 88 0.60 -48.76 -18.49
C ARG A 88 -0.43 -49.85 -18.78
N TYR A 89 -0.57 -50.23 -20.04
CA TYR A 89 -1.58 -51.22 -20.46
C TYR A 89 -1.03 -52.65 -20.51
N THR A 90 0.29 -52.81 -20.51
CA THR A 90 0.98 -54.11 -20.39
C THR A 90 2.15 -54.03 -19.40
N PRO A 91 1.90 -53.96 -18.07
CA PRO A 91 2.96 -53.80 -17.08
C PRO A 91 4.02 -54.92 -17.06
N ALA A 92 3.69 -56.10 -17.61
CA ALA A 92 4.62 -57.22 -17.77
C ALA A 92 5.69 -56.98 -18.87
N ASP A 93 5.46 -56.01 -19.76
CA ASP A 93 6.40 -55.61 -20.82
C ASP A 93 7.32 -54.46 -20.36
N ALA A 94 7.17 -53.97 -19.13
CA ALA A 94 8.06 -52.95 -18.57
C ALA A 94 9.48 -53.53 -18.42
N ASP A 95 10.39 -53.00 -19.21
CA ASP A 95 11.81 -53.30 -19.12
C ASP A 95 12.61 -52.09 -18.62
N GLN A 96 13.91 -52.33 -18.40
CA GLN A 96 14.80 -51.30 -17.88
C GLN A 96 14.99 -50.15 -18.87
N ASP A 97 15.02 -50.43 -20.17
CA ASP A 97 15.32 -49.41 -21.19
C ASP A 97 14.15 -48.41 -21.27
N THR A 98 12.90 -48.88 -21.28
CA THR A 98 11.71 -48.00 -21.24
C THR A 98 11.66 -47.16 -19.97
N VAL A 99 11.97 -47.75 -18.80
CA VAL A 99 12.00 -46.98 -17.56
C VAL A 99 13.13 -45.95 -17.56
N ASP A 100 14.31 -46.30 -18.05
CA ASP A 100 15.43 -45.38 -18.15
C ASP A 100 15.09 -44.19 -19.07
N ASP A 101 14.41 -44.41 -20.20
CA ASP A 101 13.94 -43.33 -21.09
C ASP A 101 12.92 -42.40 -20.41
N ILE A 102 11.94 -42.95 -19.68
CA ILE A 102 10.99 -42.17 -18.88
C ILE A 102 11.74 -41.32 -17.83
N LEU A 103 12.68 -41.93 -17.11
CA LEU A 103 13.44 -41.24 -16.07
C LEU A 103 14.34 -40.13 -16.64
N VAL A 104 14.93 -40.34 -17.81
CA VAL A 104 15.73 -39.32 -18.52
C VAL A 104 14.85 -38.14 -18.93
N ALA A 105 13.68 -38.38 -19.52
CA ALA A 105 12.74 -37.32 -19.87
C ALA A 105 12.27 -36.55 -18.62
N VAL A 106 11.90 -37.26 -17.56
CA VAL A 106 11.54 -36.65 -16.27
C VAL A 106 12.69 -35.81 -15.69
N LEU A 107 13.93 -36.30 -15.76
CA LEU A 107 15.10 -35.56 -15.28
C LEU A 107 15.32 -34.27 -16.06
N LYS A 108 15.23 -34.31 -17.40
CA LYS A 108 15.35 -33.11 -18.25
C LYS A 108 14.26 -32.08 -17.96
N ALA A 109 13.01 -32.53 -17.82
CA ALA A 109 11.90 -31.66 -17.45
C ALA A 109 12.15 -30.98 -16.10
N ASN A 110 12.61 -31.76 -15.11
CA ASN A 110 12.94 -31.26 -13.79
C ASN A 110 14.08 -30.23 -13.82
N GLN A 111 15.12 -30.45 -14.62
CA GLN A 111 16.23 -29.50 -14.79
C GLN A 111 15.78 -28.19 -15.45
N ALA A 112 14.90 -28.26 -16.44
CA ALA A 112 14.32 -27.07 -17.07
C ALA A 112 13.48 -26.27 -16.05
N LEU A 113 12.65 -26.96 -15.25
CA LEU A 113 11.90 -26.33 -14.16
C LEU A 113 12.81 -25.71 -13.09
N ASP A 114 13.83 -26.41 -12.63
CA ASP A 114 14.78 -25.89 -11.63
C ASP A 114 15.46 -24.61 -12.14
N SER A 115 15.84 -24.59 -13.42
CA SER A 115 16.42 -23.41 -14.07
C SER A 115 15.40 -22.27 -14.17
N GLY A 116 14.15 -22.57 -14.51
CA GLY A 116 13.07 -21.58 -14.56
C GLY A 116 12.78 -20.94 -13.18
N TYR A 117 12.80 -21.73 -12.10
CA TYR A 117 12.68 -21.20 -10.75
C TYR A 117 13.87 -20.31 -10.35
N LEU A 118 15.08 -20.65 -10.78
CA LEU A 118 16.26 -19.82 -10.54
C LEU A 118 16.16 -18.47 -11.26
N ILE A 119 15.70 -18.46 -12.52
CA ILE A 119 15.44 -17.23 -13.28
C ILE A 119 14.37 -16.40 -12.56
N LYS A 120 13.24 -17.00 -12.18
CA LYS A 120 12.18 -16.31 -11.40
C LYS A 120 12.75 -15.65 -10.14
N GLN A 121 13.48 -16.40 -9.32
CA GLN A 121 14.07 -15.88 -8.08
C GLN A 121 15.03 -14.71 -8.37
N THR A 122 15.80 -14.82 -9.45
CA THR A 122 16.74 -13.78 -9.86
C THR A 122 15.99 -12.54 -10.32
N ALA A 123 14.96 -12.68 -11.17
CA ALA A 123 14.13 -11.59 -11.65
C ALA A 123 13.42 -10.86 -10.50
N GLU A 124 12.80 -11.59 -9.58
CA GLU A 124 12.12 -11.03 -8.40
C GLU A 124 13.08 -10.23 -7.51
N LYS A 125 14.35 -10.66 -7.42
CA LYS A 125 15.38 -9.95 -6.67
C LYS A 125 15.90 -8.73 -7.42
N VAL A 126 16.22 -8.89 -8.71
CA VAL A 126 16.83 -7.85 -9.54
C VAL A 126 15.83 -6.73 -9.78
N LEU A 127 14.57 -7.05 -10.10
CA LEU A 127 13.53 -6.10 -10.50
C LEU A 127 12.56 -5.70 -9.36
N ALA A 128 12.93 -5.95 -8.10
CA ALA A 128 12.08 -5.76 -6.94
C ALA A 128 11.43 -4.36 -6.87
N ASP A 129 12.20 -3.31 -7.13
CA ASP A 129 11.73 -1.93 -7.05
C ASP A 129 10.71 -1.62 -8.15
N ALA A 130 10.96 -2.07 -9.38
CA ALA A 130 10.01 -1.91 -10.48
C ALA A 130 8.71 -2.68 -10.21
N MET A 131 8.78 -3.89 -9.65
CA MET A 131 7.60 -4.67 -9.27
C MET A 131 6.76 -3.95 -8.22
N ALA A 132 7.39 -3.44 -7.15
CA ALA A 132 6.68 -2.70 -6.11
C ALA A 132 5.99 -1.44 -6.66
N MET A 133 6.64 -0.71 -7.57
CA MET A 133 6.03 0.45 -8.22
C MET A 133 4.88 0.08 -9.15
N ARG A 134 4.99 -1.02 -9.90
CA ARG A 134 3.89 -1.54 -10.74
C ARG A 134 2.67 -1.91 -9.91
N GLU A 135 2.86 -2.62 -8.80
CA GLU A 135 1.78 -2.97 -7.88
C GLU A 135 1.09 -1.71 -7.33
N ARG A 136 1.88 -0.72 -6.91
CA ARG A 136 1.34 0.57 -6.46
C ARG A 136 0.50 1.26 -7.53
N LEU A 137 0.97 1.31 -8.78
CA LEU A 137 0.22 1.89 -9.89
C LEU A 137 -1.07 1.12 -10.19
N GLN A 138 -1.08 -0.19 -9.98
CA GLN A 138 -2.29 -1.00 -10.08
C GLN A 138 -3.29 -0.65 -8.96
N GLN A 139 -2.82 -0.49 -7.71
CA GLN A 139 -3.66 -0.05 -6.58
C GLN A 139 -4.29 1.33 -6.81
N LEU A 140 -3.58 2.24 -7.49
CA LEU A 140 -4.06 3.56 -7.88
C LEU A 140 -4.96 3.56 -9.14
N ASP A 141 -5.20 2.40 -9.74
CA ASP A 141 -5.91 2.24 -11.02
C ASP A 141 -5.33 3.15 -12.13
N ALA A 142 -4.00 3.27 -12.18
CA ALA A 142 -3.34 4.16 -13.13
C ALA A 142 -3.66 3.81 -14.60
N ALA A 143 -3.99 2.54 -14.88
CA ALA A 143 -4.34 2.06 -16.21
C ALA A 143 -5.63 2.70 -16.77
N SER A 144 -6.62 3.01 -15.94
CA SER A 144 -7.87 3.64 -16.40
C SER A 144 -7.66 5.09 -16.88
N TYR A 145 -6.60 5.74 -16.41
CA TYR A 145 -6.28 7.13 -16.75
C TYR A 145 -5.10 7.27 -17.72
N PHE A 146 -4.12 6.37 -17.64
CA PHE A 146 -2.84 6.43 -18.36
C PHE A 146 -2.52 5.10 -19.06
N GLY A 147 -3.53 4.45 -19.64
CA GLY A 147 -3.39 3.11 -20.23
C GLY A 147 -2.37 2.99 -21.38
N LYS A 148 -1.99 4.07 -22.07
CA LYS A 148 -0.90 4.02 -23.06
C LYS A 148 0.46 3.91 -22.37
N GLN A 149 0.67 4.68 -21.31
CA GLN A 149 1.92 4.70 -20.55
C GLN A 149 2.09 3.41 -19.76
N MET A 150 1.00 2.90 -19.15
CA MET A 150 1.03 1.60 -18.46
C MET A 150 1.37 0.45 -19.40
N ARG A 151 0.82 0.41 -20.62
CA ARG A 151 1.19 -0.61 -21.62
C ARG A 151 2.66 -0.53 -22.03
N ARG A 152 3.21 0.68 -22.15
CA ARG A 152 4.65 0.86 -22.41
C ARG A 152 5.50 0.36 -21.25
N ALA A 153 5.12 0.68 -20.01
CA ALA A 153 5.82 0.23 -18.82
C ALA A 153 5.76 -1.29 -18.68
N GLU A 154 4.63 -1.91 -19.04
CA GLU A 154 4.48 -3.36 -19.04
C GLU A 154 5.37 -4.02 -20.09
N GLN A 155 5.43 -3.49 -21.31
CA GLN A 155 6.35 -3.99 -22.34
C GLN A 155 7.81 -3.92 -21.87
N GLN A 156 8.23 -2.77 -21.35
CA GLN A 156 9.58 -2.63 -20.81
C GLN A 156 9.83 -3.61 -19.66
N TYR A 157 8.85 -3.85 -18.78
CA TYR A 157 9.01 -4.83 -17.71
C TYR A 157 9.19 -6.26 -18.25
N LEU A 158 8.44 -6.64 -19.29
CA LEU A 158 8.59 -7.95 -19.93
C LEU A 158 9.96 -8.09 -20.62
N ASP A 159 10.42 -7.05 -21.31
CA ASP A 159 11.75 -7.02 -21.92
C ASP A 159 12.84 -7.26 -20.84
N LEU A 160 12.72 -6.63 -19.66
CA LEU A 160 13.67 -6.86 -18.56
C LEU A 160 13.61 -8.28 -17.97
N LEU A 161 12.46 -8.97 -18.05
CA LEU A 161 12.38 -10.36 -17.65
C LEU A 161 13.13 -11.27 -18.65
N GLU A 162 13.06 -10.94 -19.93
CA GLU A 162 13.82 -11.62 -21.00
C GLU A 162 15.33 -11.46 -20.79
N GLU A 163 15.82 -10.24 -20.53
CA GLU A 163 17.24 -9.98 -20.21
C GLU A 163 17.71 -10.82 -19.00
N VAL A 164 16.87 -10.95 -17.95
CA VAL A 164 17.21 -11.81 -16.79
C VAL A 164 17.22 -13.29 -17.17
N ALA A 165 16.31 -13.73 -18.05
CA ALA A 165 16.25 -15.11 -18.51
C ALA A 165 17.49 -15.48 -19.35
N ASP A 166 17.98 -14.54 -20.18
CA ASP A 166 19.19 -14.70 -20.99
C ASP A 166 20.49 -14.59 -20.18
N GLY A 167 20.40 -14.15 -18.93
CA GLY A 167 21.53 -13.99 -18.01
C GLY A 167 22.20 -12.63 -18.09
N ASP A 168 21.62 -11.68 -18.83
CA ASP A 168 22.09 -10.31 -19.04
C ASP A 168 21.63 -9.40 -17.88
N ILE A 169 22.09 -9.75 -16.66
CA ILE A 169 21.67 -9.10 -15.41
C ILE A 169 22.07 -7.61 -15.36
N GLU A 170 23.20 -7.23 -15.96
CA GLU A 170 23.65 -5.85 -16.00
C GLU A 170 22.69 -4.98 -16.85
N ASP A 171 22.30 -5.48 -18.03
CA ASP A 171 21.35 -4.81 -18.92
C ASP A 171 19.95 -4.71 -18.28
N ALA A 172 19.51 -5.77 -17.60
CA ALA A 172 18.27 -5.75 -16.82
C ALA A 172 18.29 -4.68 -15.70
N GLN A 173 19.42 -4.49 -15.02
CA GLN A 173 19.57 -3.47 -13.98
C GLN A 173 19.56 -2.05 -14.55
N GLU A 174 20.27 -1.82 -15.66
CA GLU A 174 20.27 -0.52 -16.34
C GLU A 174 18.88 -0.17 -16.89
N GLY A 175 18.23 -1.13 -17.55
CA GLY A 175 16.89 -0.96 -18.09
C GLY A 175 15.83 -0.76 -16.99
N GLN A 176 15.98 -1.40 -15.82
CA GLN A 176 15.13 -1.12 -14.67
C GLN A 176 15.19 0.33 -14.22
N ALA A 177 16.36 0.97 -14.23
CA ALA A 177 16.48 2.37 -13.85
C ALA A 177 15.64 3.29 -14.76
N GLU A 178 15.57 2.98 -16.06
CA GLU A 178 14.70 3.67 -17.01
C GLU A 178 13.21 3.37 -16.79
N LEU A 179 12.87 2.10 -16.51
CA LEU A 179 11.50 1.72 -16.18
C LEU A 179 11.01 2.44 -14.92
N ILE A 180 11.84 2.53 -13.87
CA ILE A 180 11.51 3.24 -12.62
C ILE A 180 11.19 4.72 -12.89
N LYS A 181 11.95 5.40 -13.76
CA LYS A 181 11.65 6.79 -14.16
C LYS A 181 10.27 6.90 -14.82
N LEU A 182 9.94 5.95 -15.71
CA LEU A 182 8.64 5.90 -16.36
C LEU A 182 7.52 5.65 -15.33
N LEU A 183 7.68 4.67 -14.45
CA LEU A 183 6.70 4.32 -13.41
C LEU A 183 6.46 5.50 -12.46
N ASN A 184 7.52 6.15 -11.98
CA ASN A 184 7.42 7.35 -11.13
C ASN A 184 6.65 8.48 -11.85
N ALA A 185 6.97 8.74 -13.12
CA ALA A 185 6.27 9.77 -13.90
C ALA A 185 4.76 9.44 -14.08
N ILE A 186 4.40 8.15 -14.14
CA ILE A 186 2.99 7.72 -14.15
C ILE A 186 2.36 7.92 -12.76
N GLU A 187 3.07 7.59 -11.69
CA GLU A 187 2.60 7.74 -10.30
C GLU A 187 2.27 9.20 -9.99
N VAL A 188 3.22 10.11 -10.24
CA VAL A 188 3.05 11.57 -10.06
C VAL A 188 1.82 12.07 -10.82
N LYS A 189 1.65 11.69 -12.09
CA LYS A 189 0.50 12.11 -12.89
C LYS A 189 -0.82 11.53 -12.39
N THR A 190 -0.79 10.32 -11.86
CA THR A 190 -1.96 9.66 -11.29
C THR A 190 -2.41 10.36 -10.02
N VAL A 191 -1.48 10.62 -9.10
CA VAL A 191 -1.76 11.37 -7.88
C VAL A 191 -2.23 12.79 -8.18
N GLU A 192 -1.56 13.51 -9.10
CA GLU A 192 -2.02 14.83 -9.55
C GLU A 192 -3.45 14.81 -10.09
N ARG A 193 -3.82 13.74 -10.80
CA ARG A 193 -5.16 13.59 -11.36
C ARG A 193 -6.18 13.34 -10.27
N LEU A 194 -5.90 12.43 -9.34
CA LEU A 194 -6.81 12.09 -8.25
C LEU A 194 -7.04 13.31 -7.34
N THR A 195 -5.99 14.05 -7.01
CA THR A 195 -6.06 15.15 -6.03
C THR A 195 -6.46 16.48 -6.66
N LEU A 196 -5.87 16.89 -7.80
CA LEU A 196 -5.94 18.28 -8.27
C LEU A 196 -6.93 18.53 -9.40
N THR A 197 -7.62 17.52 -9.93
CA THR A 197 -8.49 17.69 -11.12
C THR A 197 -9.61 18.72 -10.90
N GLY A 198 -10.26 18.73 -9.74
CA GLY A 198 -11.30 19.72 -9.40
C GLY A 198 -10.75 21.15 -9.39
N MET A 199 -9.66 21.37 -8.66
CA MET A 199 -8.98 22.66 -8.54
C MET A 199 -8.44 23.16 -9.89
N LYS A 200 -7.89 22.27 -10.73
CA LYS A 200 -7.47 22.61 -12.11
C LYS A 200 -8.64 23.15 -12.95
N LYS A 201 -9.83 22.54 -12.83
CA LYS A 201 -11.05 23.03 -13.50
C LYS A 201 -11.51 24.37 -12.95
N GLN A 202 -11.48 24.56 -11.64
CA GLN A 202 -11.84 25.84 -11.00
C GLN A 202 -10.89 26.96 -11.45
N LEU A 203 -9.58 26.74 -11.43
CA LEU A 203 -8.59 27.71 -11.91
C LEU A 203 -8.81 28.07 -13.39
N ALA A 204 -9.08 27.08 -14.25
CA ALA A 204 -9.39 27.33 -15.66
C ALA A 204 -10.69 28.15 -15.83
N SER A 205 -11.71 27.90 -15.01
CA SER A 205 -12.94 28.72 -14.98
C SER A 205 -12.65 30.16 -14.56
N MET A 206 -11.82 30.37 -13.55
CA MET A 206 -11.40 31.71 -13.10
C MET A 206 -10.64 32.47 -14.18
N GLN A 207 -9.76 31.79 -14.93
CA GLN A 207 -9.07 32.36 -16.10
C GLN A 207 -10.07 32.80 -17.18
N LYS A 208 -11.02 31.93 -17.53
CA LYS A 208 -12.09 32.24 -18.49
C LYS A 208 -12.92 33.44 -18.05
N ASN A 209 -13.24 33.52 -16.76
CA ASN A 209 -14.01 34.61 -16.15
C ASN A 209 -13.17 35.87 -15.84
N ARG A 210 -11.90 35.88 -16.25
CA ARG A 210 -10.98 37.02 -16.11
C ARG A 210 -10.84 37.50 -14.66
N VAL A 211 -10.85 36.58 -13.69
CA VAL A 211 -10.69 36.87 -12.26
C VAL A 211 -9.43 37.71 -11.99
N ALA A 212 -8.36 37.47 -12.75
CA ALA A 212 -7.12 38.25 -12.68
C ALA A 212 -7.27 39.76 -12.93
N ARG A 213 -8.35 40.21 -13.60
CA ARG A 213 -8.60 41.65 -13.81
C ARG A 213 -9.07 42.35 -12.54
N SER A 214 -9.90 41.67 -11.76
CA SER A 214 -10.49 42.22 -10.52
C SER A 214 -9.66 41.86 -9.29
N ALA A 215 -8.93 40.73 -9.30
CA ALA A 215 -8.11 40.28 -8.17
C ALA A 215 -6.74 39.75 -8.62
N PRO A 216 -5.87 40.58 -9.24
CA PRO A 216 -4.61 40.12 -9.81
C PRO A 216 -3.68 39.45 -8.78
N LEU A 217 -3.56 40.04 -7.59
CA LEU A 217 -2.69 39.54 -6.53
C LEU A 217 -3.18 38.19 -5.98
N SER A 218 -4.46 38.09 -5.62
CA SER A 218 -5.03 36.85 -5.09
C SER A 218 -5.04 35.74 -6.15
N PHE A 219 -5.33 36.09 -7.41
CA PHE A 219 -5.27 35.12 -8.51
C PHE A 219 -3.85 34.59 -8.72
N GLN A 220 -2.83 35.45 -8.70
CA GLN A 220 -1.43 35.03 -8.82
C GLN A 220 -1.03 34.10 -7.65
N ARG A 221 -1.48 34.39 -6.43
CA ARG A 221 -1.27 33.52 -5.27
C ARG A 221 -1.90 32.13 -5.48
N ALA A 222 -3.13 32.06 -5.98
CA ALA A 222 -3.78 30.78 -6.28
C ALA A 222 -3.02 29.97 -7.35
N VAL A 223 -2.51 30.63 -8.39
CA VAL A 223 -1.64 29.99 -9.40
C VAL A 223 -0.35 29.48 -8.76
N ALA A 224 0.31 30.28 -7.94
CA ALA A 224 1.55 29.88 -7.27
C ALA A 224 1.33 28.69 -6.31
N SER A 225 0.22 28.67 -5.58
CA SER A 225 -0.14 27.54 -4.72
C SER A 225 -0.42 26.28 -5.53
N MET A 226 -1.06 26.40 -6.71
CA MET A 226 -1.26 25.25 -7.61
C MET A 226 0.07 24.67 -8.09
N GLU A 227 1.02 25.51 -8.49
CA GLU A 227 2.36 25.03 -8.89
C GLU A 227 3.13 24.42 -7.72
N ARG A 228 2.98 24.98 -6.51
CA ARG A 228 3.56 24.38 -5.30
C ARG A 228 2.98 22.99 -5.03
N ALA A 229 1.66 22.81 -5.13
CA ALA A 229 1.03 21.51 -4.93
C ALA A 229 1.52 20.47 -5.94
N LYS A 230 1.65 20.84 -7.21
CA LYS A 230 2.27 19.95 -8.22
C LYS A 230 3.72 19.61 -7.87
N SER A 231 4.50 20.59 -7.39
CA SER A 231 5.88 20.34 -6.98
C SER A 231 5.98 19.39 -5.79
N VAL A 232 5.07 19.50 -4.81
CA VAL A 232 5.00 18.58 -3.66
C VAL A 232 4.71 17.14 -4.13
N ILE A 233 3.71 16.98 -5.02
CA ILE A 233 3.37 15.66 -5.60
C ILE A 233 4.54 15.11 -6.43
N ALA A 234 5.24 15.96 -7.19
CA ALA A 234 6.37 15.54 -8.00
C ALA A 234 7.59 15.13 -7.16
N SER A 235 7.81 15.76 -6.02
CA SER A 235 8.93 15.41 -5.12
C SER A 235 8.66 14.14 -4.33
N ASP A 236 7.43 13.96 -3.85
CA ASP A 236 7.04 12.80 -3.05
C ASP A 236 5.55 12.50 -3.27
N PRO A 237 5.22 11.66 -4.27
CA PRO A 237 3.84 11.33 -4.60
C PRO A 237 3.15 10.44 -3.55
N ARG A 238 3.86 10.02 -2.49
CA ARG A 238 3.36 9.12 -1.45
C ARG A 238 3.16 9.82 -0.10
N ASN A 239 3.51 11.10 0.01
CA ASN A 239 3.32 11.88 1.21
C ASN A 239 1.91 12.47 1.25
N ASP A 240 0.93 11.63 1.57
CA ASP A 240 -0.49 12.00 1.58
C ASP A 240 -0.75 13.26 2.43
N LYS A 241 -0.11 13.37 3.60
CA LYS A 241 -0.24 14.54 4.49
C LYS A 241 0.23 15.83 3.82
N ALA A 242 1.40 15.82 3.18
CA ALA A 242 1.92 17.01 2.51
C ALA A 242 1.08 17.37 1.27
N ILE A 243 0.61 16.37 0.54
CA ILE A 243 -0.24 16.53 -0.64
C ILE A 243 -1.60 17.14 -0.23
N ASP A 244 -2.23 16.63 0.82
CA ASP A 244 -3.51 17.12 1.33
C ASP A 244 -3.40 18.54 1.86
N ALA A 245 -2.33 18.86 2.59
CA ALA A 245 -2.07 20.22 3.04
C ALA A 245 -1.89 21.19 1.86
N ALA A 246 -1.13 20.79 0.83
CA ALA A 246 -0.94 21.60 -0.37
C ALA A 246 -2.25 21.76 -1.16
N ALA A 247 -3.03 20.70 -1.31
CA ALA A 247 -4.35 20.72 -1.94
C ALA A 247 -5.34 21.65 -1.21
N THR A 248 -5.37 21.58 0.13
CA THR A 248 -6.18 22.46 0.98
C THR A 248 -5.79 23.92 0.78
N GLN A 249 -4.49 24.22 0.74
CA GLN A 249 -4.00 25.57 0.50
C GLN A 249 -4.38 26.08 -0.90
N VAL A 250 -4.33 25.22 -1.93
CA VAL A 250 -4.79 25.57 -3.28
C VAL A 250 -6.27 25.91 -3.28
N GLN A 251 -7.11 25.07 -2.67
CA GLN A 251 -8.54 25.31 -2.61
C GLN A 251 -8.86 26.64 -1.90
N PHE A 252 -8.23 26.88 -0.75
CA PHE A 252 -8.35 28.14 -0.03
C PHE A 252 -7.98 29.35 -0.90
N ASP A 253 -6.83 29.31 -1.58
CA ASP A 253 -6.38 30.45 -2.39
C ASP A 253 -7.28 30.68 -3.63
N LEU A 254 -7.83 29.61 -4.23
CA LEU A 254 -8.80 29.71 -5.32
C LEU A 254 -10.10 30.39 -4.85
N ASP A 255 -10.65 29.94 -3.72
CA ASP A 255 -11.89 30.47 -3.17
C ASP A 255 -11.70 31.92 -2.72
N HIS A 256 -10.57 32.22 -2.08
CA HIS A 256 -10.20 33.57 -1.68
C HIS A 256 -10.07 34.50 -2.90
N ALA A 257 -9.38 34.08 -3.97
CA ALA A 257 -9.26 34.89 -5.18
C ALA A 257 -10.62 35.16 -5.85
N GLN A 258 -11.52 34.19 -5.82
CA GLN A 258 -12.88 34.37 -6.34
C GLN A 258 -13.70 35.33 -5.47
N HIS A 259 -13.61 35.23 -4.15
CA HIS A 259 -14.23 36.17 -3.22
C HIS A 259 -13.72 37.60 -3.40
N ILE A 260 -12.40 37.80 -3.49
CA ILE A 260 -11.82 39.13 -3.70
C ILE A 260 -12.25 39.71 -5.05
N ALA A 261 -12.26 38.89 -6.11
CA ALA A 261 -12.71 39.37 -7.42
C ALA A 261 -14.19 39.78 -7.40
N GLN A 262 -15.04 39.07 -6.66
CA GLN A 262 -16.43 39.48 -6.49
C GLN A 262 -16.55 40.76 -5.67
N ALA A 263 -15.77 40.90 -4.60
CA ALA A 263 -15.75 42.12 -3.78
C ALA A 263 -15.31 43.35 -4.59
N VAL A 264 -14.26 43.22 -5.41
CA VAL A 264 -13.79 44.31 -6.29
C VAL A 264 -14.84 44.64 -7.35
N LYS A 265 -15.49 43.65 -7.95
CA LYS A 265 -16.59 43.91 -8.90
C LYS A 265 -17.76 44.63 -8.27
N ASN A 266 -18.09 44.29 -7.02
CA ASN A 266 -19.15 44.99 -6.30
C ASN A 266 -18.73 46.44 -6.06
N LEU A 267 -17.48 46.68 -5.63
CA LEU A 267 -16.92 48.03 -5.47
C LEU A 267 -16.93 48.84 -6.77
N ASP A 268 -16.52 48.24 -7.88
CA ASP A 268 -16.51 48.88 -9.22
C ASP A 268 -17.93 49.25 -9.69
N ALA A 269 -18.97 48.65 -9.11
CA ALA A 269 -20.37 48.88 -9.46
C ALA A 269 -21.10 49.83 -8.50
N LEU A 270 -20.42 50.37 -7.47
CA LEU A 270 -20.99 51.38 -6.58
C LEU A 270 -21.02 52.74 -7.27
N ASP A 271 -22.13 53.46 -7.08
CA ASP A 271 -22.23 54.88 -7.40
C ASP A 271 -21.63 55.73 -6.27
N ASP A 272 -21.23 56.98 -6.59
CA ASP A 272 -20.58 57.88 -5.63
C ASP A 272 -21.41 58.13 -4.36
N ASP A 273 -22.74 58.17 -4.51
CA ASP A 273 -23.69 58.38 -3.41
C ASP A 273 -23.76 57.16 -2.45
N ASP A 274 -23.31 55.97 -2.88
CA ASP A 274 -23.36 54.73 -2.09
C ASP A 274 -22.08 54.48 -1.28
N PHE A 275 -21.03 55.28 -1.44
CA PHE A 275 -19.75 55.06 -0.73
C PHE A 275 -19.89 55.19 0.78
N GLU A 276 -20.63 56.19 1.28
CA GLU A 276 -20.86 56.35 2.72
C GLU A 276 -21.60 55.13 3.29
N SER A 277 -22.67 54.69 2.62
CA SER A 277 -23.44 53.49 3.00
C SER A 277 -22.57 52.23 3.04
N TYR A 278 -21.66 52.07 2.08
CA TYR A 278 -20.75 50.94 2.05
C TYR A 278 -19.76 50.94 3.22
N ILE A 279 -19.17 52.09 3.52
CA ILE A 279 -18.22 52.25 4.64
C ILE A 279 -18.94 52.03 5.98
N LEU A 280 -20.13 52.60 6.17
CA LEU A 280 -20.96 52.36 7.36
C LEU A 280 -21.33 50.88 7.51
N ALA A 281 -21.56 50.15 6.41
CA ALA A 281 -21.79 48.71 6.47
C ALA A 281 -20.55 47.93 6.94
N GLN A 282 -19.33 48.32 6.54
CA GLN A 282 -18.10 47.69 7.04
C GLN A 282 -17.85 48.01 8.52
N GLU A 283 -18.11 49.25 8.92
CA GLU A 283 -18.04 49.67 10.33
C GLU A 283 -19.01 48.88 11.20
N ASN A 284 -20.25 48.72 10.77
CA ASN A 284 -21.23 47.93 11.52
C ASN A 284 -20.82 46.46 11.68
N ARG A 285 -20.16 45.86 10.67
CA ARG A 285 -19.63 44.49 10.77
C ARG A 285 -18.54 44.38 11.83
N LEU A 286 -17.60 45.33 11.88
CA LEU A 286 -16.55 45.34 12.91
C LEU A 286 -17.13 45.60 14.29
N ASN A 287 -18.08 46.54 14.40
CA ASN A 287 -18.75 46.83 15.66
C ASN A 287 -19.54 45.62 16.19
N GLN A 288 -20.17 44.82 15.34
CA GLN A 288 -20.80 43.56 15.76
C GLN A 288 -19.78 42.61 16.42
N VAL A 289 -18.55 42.53 15.91
CA VAL A 289 -17.48 41.73 16.52
C VAL A 289 -17.06 42.34 17.87
N VAL A 290 -16.86 43.65 17.94
CA VAL A 290 -16.50 44.36 19.19
C VAL A 290 -17.56 44.11 20.28
N GLN A 291 -18.84 44.23 19.92
CA GLN A 291 -19.98 44.00 20.83
C GLN A 291 -20.06 42.54 21.29
N ALA A 292 -19.84 41.58 20.38
CA ALA A 292 -19.80 40.15 20.74
C ALA A 292 -18.65 39.82 21.71
N LEU A 293 -17.55 40.57 21.65
CA LEU A 293 -16.42 40.46 22.58
C LEU A 293 -16.62 41.24 23.90
N GLY A 294 -17.74 41.97 24.06
CA GLY A 294 -18.05 42.73 25.27
C GLY A 294 -17.20 43.97 25.48
N SER A 295 -16.63 44.54 24.40
CA SER A 295 -15.81 45.74 24.45
C SER A 295 -16.63 47.02 24.20
N ASP A 296 -16.08 48.16 24.62
CA ASP A 296 -16.65 49.49 24.35
C ASP A 296 -16.76 49.79 22.84
N ASP A 297 -17.73 50.64 22.47
CA ASP A 297 -17.89 51.11 21.09
C ASP A 297 -16.65 51.93 20.66
N VAL A 298 -16.03 51.53 19.56
CA VAL A 298 -14.79 52.14 19.03
C VAL A 298 -14.99 52.74 17.63
N ARG A 299 -16.25 52.90 17.18
CA ARG A 299 -16.56 53.42 15.84
C ARG A 299 -16.11 54.87 15.61
N ASP A 300 -15.78 55.60 16.67
CA ASP A 300 -15.17 56.93 16.61
C ASP A 300 -13.70 56.92 16.15
N ARG A 301 -13.12 55.74 15.91
CA ARG A 301 -11.70 55.57 15.52
C ARG A 301 -11.55 55.06 14.09
N PRO A 302 -10.40 55.30 13.42
CA PRO A 302 -10.09 54.67 12.13
C PRO A 302 -10.13 53.13 12.19
N PHE A 303 -10.52 52.47 11.08
CA PHE A 303 -10.65 51.00 10.99
C PHE A 303 -9.46 50.19 11.51
N SER A 304 -8.24 50.66 11.27
CA SER A 304 -7.03 50.00 11.78
C SER A 304 -7.00 49.98 13.31
N GLN A 305 -7.40 51.08 13.95
CA GLN A 305 -7.47 51.18 15.41
C GLN A 305 -8.66 50.40 15.98
N GLN A 306 -9.80 50.36 15.27
CA GLN A 306 -10.93 49.48 15.64
C GLN A 306 -10.47 48.01 15.65
N THR A 307 -9.74 47.59 14.62
CA THR A 307 -9.22 46.22 14.51
C THR A 307 -8.19 45.92 15.60
N GLN A 308 -7.29 46.87 15.92
CA GLN A 308 -6.34 46.73 17.02
C GLN A 308 -7.05 46.49 18.36
N ALA A 309 -8.11 47.26 18.64
CA ALA A 309 -8.91 47.08 19.86
C ALA A 309 -9.57 45.68 19.92
N ILE A 310 -10.12 45.19 18.80
CA ILE A 310 -10.65 43.82 18.70
C ILE A 310 -9.56 42.79 19.03
N VAL A 311 -8.36 42.93 18.45
CA VAL A 311 -7.25 42.00 18.67
C VAL A 311 -6.80 42.00 20.14
N GLU A 312 -6.70 43.17 20.77
CA GLU A 312 -6.32 43.28 22.18
C GLU A 312 -7.32 42.58 23.09
N VAL A 313 -8.63 42.78 22.86
CA VAL A 313 -9.68 42.14 23.65
C VAL A 313 -9.70 40.64 23.42
N ALA A 314 -9.63 40.19 22.16
CA ALA A 314 -9.56 38.78 21.82
C ALA A 314 -8.35 38.09 22.48
N THR A 315 -7.17 38.73 22.46
CA THR A 315 -5.96 38.19 23.09
C THR A 315 -6.10 38.06 24.60
N LYS A 316 -6.69 39.08 25.27
CA LYS A 316 -6.99 39.02 26.71
C LYS A 316 -7.94 37.89 27.05
N LEU A 317 -9.00 37.70 26.24
CA LEU A 317 -9.96 36.62 26.42
C LEU A 317 -9.30 35.24 26.23
N THR A 318 -8.49 35.05 25.19
CA THR A 318 -7.76 33.80 24.96
C THR A 318 -6.80 33.50 26.12
N HIS A 319 -6.08 34.50 26.61
CA HIS A 319 -5.16 34.32 27.74
C HIS A 319 -5.91 33.98 29.03
N SER A 320 -7.02 34.68 29.32
CA SER A 320 -7.88 34.40 30.47
C SER A 320 -8.48 33.00 30.40
N ALA A 321 -8.94 32.56 29.22
CA ALA A 321 -9.47 31.22 29.03
C ALA A 321 -8.40 30.14 29.27
N ALA A 322 -7.19 30.34 28.76
CA ALA A 322 -6.06 29.45 29.02
C ALA A 322 -5.71 29.38 30.52
N GLN A 323 -5.69 30.52 31.22
CA GLN A 323 -5.46 30.57 32.67
C GLN A 323 -6.56 29.84 33.46
N GLN A 324 -7.83 30.02 33.07
CA GLN A 324 -8.96 29.32 33.68
C GLN A 324 -8.87 27.81 33.46
N GLN A 325 -8.43 27.36 32.27
CA GLN A 325 -8.24 25.94 31.97
C GLN A 325 -7.21 25.31 32.92
N VAL A 326 -6.07 26.00 33.15
CA VAL A 326 -5.02 25.56 34.08
C VAL A 326 -5.52 25.53 35.53
N GLU A 327 -6.30 26.53 35.95
CA GLU A 327 -6.87 26.56 37.30
C GLU A 327 -7.92 25.46 37.50
N ILE A 328 -8.75 25.16 36.48
CA ILE A 328 -9.69 24.04 36.51
C ILE A 328 -8.92 22.72 36.66
N GLU A 329 -7.86 22.49 35.89
CA GLU A 329 -7.02 21.29 35.99
C GLU A 329 -6.38 21.16 37.38
N ARG A 330 -5.89 22.27 37.94
CA ARG A 330 -5.35 22.33 39.29
C ARG A 330 -6.40 21.99 40.36
N LEU A 331 -7.61 22.55 40.25
CA LEU A 331 -8.71 22.27 41.18
C LEU A 331 -9.22 20.84 41.06
N MET A 332 -9.26 20.26 39.85
CA MET A 332 -9.58 18.84 39.65
C MET A 332 -8.57 17.93 40.33
N LEU A 333 -7.27 18.21 40.19
CA LEU A 333 -6.20 17.48 40.89
C LEU A 333 -6.33 17.60 42.42
N ALA A 334 -6.62 18.80 42.92
CA ALA A 334 -6.83 19.03 44.35
C ALA A 334 -8.05 18.25 44.90
N LEU A 335 -9.17 18.25 44.18
CA LEU A 335 -10.37 17.48 44.54
C LEU A 335 -10.13 15.97 44.51
N ALA A 336 -9.34 15.47 43.56
CA ALA A 336 -8.95 14.06 43.50
C ALA A 336 -8.11 13.67 44.72
N SER A 337 -7.16 14.52 45.14
CA SER A 337 -6.34 14.29 46.34
C SER A 337 -7.11 14.40 47.66
N GLN A 338 -8.17 15.22 47.71
CA GLN A 338 -8.99 15.38 48.92
C GLN A 338 -9.94 14.18 49.14
N LYS A 339 -10.38 13.50 48.06
CA LYS A 339 -11.15 12.24 48.15
C LYS A 339 -10.32 11.06 48.67
N THR A 340 -9.00 11.08 48.50
CA THR A 340 -8.11 10.02 49.01
C THR A 340 -7.76 10.16 50.50
N ASP A 341 -7.95 11.35 51.10
CA ASP A 341 -7.54 11.67 52.48
C ASP A 341 -8.69 11.73 53.52
N SER A 342 -9.89 11.22 53.20
CA SER A 342 -11.00 11.12 54.17
C SER A 342 -11.21 9.67 54.64
N PRO A 343 -10.64 9.24 55.79
CA PRO A 343 -10.91 7.93 56.34
C PRO A 343 -12.18 7.93 57.22
N ALA A 344 -13.03 6.94 56.97
CA ALA A 344 -14.09 6.41 57.83
C ALA A 344 -15.33 7.29 58.08
N GLN A 345 -16.43 6.92 57.42
CA GLN A 345 -17.65 6.44 58.09
C GLN A 345 -18.66 5.95 57.05
N GLU A 346 -18.67 4.66 56.78
CA GLU A 346 -19.87 3.95 56.33
C GLU A 346 -19.74 2.47 56.68
N ALA A 347 -20.15 2.16 57.90
CA ALA A 347 -20.64 0.84 58.27
C ALA A 347 -21.89 1.10 59.13
N VAL A 348 -22.92 0.24 58.97
CA VAL A 348 -24.23 0.24 59.64
C VAL A 348 -25.24 1.16 58.89
N VAL A 349 -26.21 0.70 58.10
CA VAL A 349 -27.19 -0.39 58.28
C VAL A 349 -27.70 -0.89 56.91
N GLU A 350 -27.60 -2.19 56.71
CA GLU A 350 -28.37 -3.01 55.78
C GLU A 350 -29.80 -3.20 56.30
N THR A 351 -30.83 -2.88 55.52
CA THR A 351 -32.04 -3.74 55.31
C THR A 351 -33.05 -3.10 54.33
N ALA A 352 -33.17 -3.73 53.16
CA ALA A 352 -34.38 -4.16 52.45
C ALA A 352 -35.66 -3.28 52.45
N ASN A 353 -36.06 -2.78 51.27
CA ASN A 353 -37.16 -3.39 50.48
C ASN A 353 -37.48 -2.63 49.18
N ASN A 354 -37.43 -3.40 48.08
CA ASN A 354 -38.28 -3.40 46.88
C ASN A 354 -38.37 -2.18 45.93
N ASP A 355 -37.64 -2.32 44.82
CA ASP A 355 -37.87 -1.92 43.42
C ASP A 355 -39.29 -2.19 42.84
N PRO A 356 -39.62 -1.87 41.56
CA PRO A 356 -39.02 -0.90 40.59
C PRO A 356 -40.08 -0.14 39.75
N VAL A 357 -39.68 0.89 38.97
CA VAL A 357 -40.11 1.08 37.55
C VAL A 357 -39.07 1.93 36.80
N ALA A 358 -38.34 1.28 35.88
CA ALA A 358 -38.07 1.62 34.45
C ALA A 358 -37.70 3.08 34.07
N GLU A 359 -36.76 3.38 33.17
CA GLU A 359 -36.35 2.69 31.94
C GLU A 359 -35.12 3.42 31.35
N ALA A 360 -34.51 2.81 30.34
CA ALA A 360 -33.61 3.38 29.32
C ALA A 360 -32.09 3.39 29.58
N GLN A 361 -31.48 2.36 28.99
CA GLN A 361 -30.11 2.28 28.48
C GLN A 361 -29.77 3.47 27.56
N VAL A 362 -28.50 3.87 27.50
CA VAL A 362 -27.64 3.81 26.29
C VAL A 362 -26.21 4.07 26.75
N ASP A 363 -25.35 3.07 26.52
CA ASP A 363 -23.89 3.12 26.66
C ASP A 363 -23.27 3.94 25.52
N ALA A 364 -22.29 4.78 25.86
CA ALA A 364 -21.30 5.29 24.93
C ALA A 364 -19.97 5.49 25.69
N GLU A 365 -19.10 4.49 25.60
CA GLU A 365 -17.68 4.62 25.89
C GLU A 365 -17.02 5.50 24.82
N THR A 366 -16.21 6.48 25.24
CA THR A 366 -15.15 7.02 24.41
C THR A 366 -13.99 7.40 25.33
N GLU A 367 -12.97 6.54 25.33
CA GLU A 367 -11.63 6.84 25.80
C GLU A 367 -11.02 7.94 24.91
N ILE A 368 -10.48 8.99 25.53
CA ILE A 368 -9.54 9.91 24.87
C ILE A 368 -8.25 9.87 25.68
N GLU A 369 -7.27 9.18 25.09
CA GLU A 369 -5.87 9.18 25.48
C GLU A 369 -5.24 10.52 25.03
N THR A 370 -4.69 11.23 26.00
CA THR A 370 -3.93 12.45 25.83
C THR A 370 -2.49 12.11 25.49
N ASP A 371 -1.95 12.65 24.40
CA ASP A 371 -0.49 12.77 24.28
C ASP A 371 -0.09 14.14 23.76
N ALA A 372 0.73 14.79 24.57
CA ALA A 372 1.22 16.14 24.41
C ALA A 372 2.50 16.13 23.56
N VAL A 373 2.58 17.01 22.56
CA VAL A 373 3.85 17.34 21.90
C VAL A 373 4.12 18.83 22.06
N THR A 374 5.18 19.09 22.80
CA THR A 374 5.84 20.38 23.04
C THR A 374 6.49 20.89 21.76
N VAL A 375 6.30 22.17 21.42
CA VAL A 375 7.07 22.86 20.37
C VAL A 375 7.67 24.14 20.97
N GLU A 376 9.00 24.18 21.06
CA GLU A 376 9.79 25.41 21.30
C GLU A 376 9.78 26.31 20.05
N PRO A 377 9.79 27.65 20.21
CA PRO A 377 9.83 28.58 19.08
C PRO A 377 11.27 28.97 18.70
N GLU A 378 11.60 28.85 17.41
CA GLU A 378 12.80 29.46 16.80
C GLU A 378 12.57 30.94 16.40
N PRO A 379 13.65 31.75 16.28
CA PRO A 379 13.60 33.21 16.32
C PRO A 379 13.30 33.89 14.98
N ILE A 380 12.60 35.01 15.06
CA ILE A 380 12.22 35.89 13.94
C ILE A 380 13.43 36.73 13.50
N ALA A 381 13.81 36.63 12.22
CA ALA A 381 14.82 37.48 11.60
C ALA A 381 14.26 38.87 11.22
N GLU A 382 15.02 39.92 11.53
CA GLU A 382 14.71 41.32 11.22
C GLU A 382 14.73 41.63 9.70
N PRO A 383 13.91 42.59 9.23
CA PRO A 383 13.89 43.01 7.84
C PRO A 383 15.07 43.95 7.49
N GLN A 384 15.75 43.67 6.38
CA GLN A 384 16.79 44.52 5.81
C GLN A 384 16.23 45.79 5.12
N PRO A 385 17.00 46.89 5.08
CA PRO A 385 16.54 48.19 4.59
C PRO A 385 16.47 48.26 3.05
N VAL A 386 15.45 48.97 2.57
CA VAL A 386 15.19 49.24 1.16
C VAL A 386 16.24 50.19 0.59
N ALA A 387 16.98 49.73 -0.44
CA ALA A 387 17.88 50.58 -1.20
C ALA A 387 17.12 51.59 -2.06
N SER A 388 17.58 52.82 -2.01
CA SER A 388 17.07 54.01 -2.70
C SER A 388 17.21 53.94 -4.22
N SER A 389 16.19 54.44 -4.90
CA SER A 389 16.16 54.81 -6.31
C SER A 389 17.20 55.89 -6.64
N PRO A 390 17.84 55.89 -7.84
CA PRO A 390 18.40 57.09 -8.41
C PRO A 390 17.51 57.64 -9.54
N ALA A 391 17.23 58.93 -9.44
CA ALA A 391 16.55 59.73 -10.44
C ALA A 391 17.41 60.00 -11.69
N ALA A 392 16.70 60.20 -12.80
CA ALA A 392 16.98 61.07 -13.94
C ALA A 392 18.22 60.81 -14.83
N ARG A 393 17.94 60.44 -16.09
CA ARG A 393 18.11 61.34 -17.25
C ARG A 393 17.18 60.96 -18.39
#